data_AF-A0A3M5WDR5-F1
#
_entry.id   AF-A0A3M5WDR5-F1
#
_cell.length_a   1.000
_cell.length_b   1.000
_cell.length_c   1.000
_cell.angle_alpha   90.00
_cell.angle_beta   90.00
_cell.angle_gamma   90.00
#
_symmetry.space_group_name_H-M   'P 1'
#
loop_
_entity.id
_entity.type
_entity.pdbx_description
1 polymer ?
#
loop_
_entity_poly.entity_id
_entity_poly.type
_entity_poly.pdbx_seq_one_letter_code
_entity_poly.pdbx_strand_id
1 'polypeptide(L)'
;MNTRAYGVAALAGFVGGNVSSFIKWGTEIPFPPRTPDRPVPPVEMLDSLGINAQQLTYVYSEHVVNYGSALVHHGFSIFFAMFYCLLVLRYPRTALWQGLGFGLLMTLGFHGVILPAFHWAP
;
A
#
# COMPACT_ATOMS: atom_id res chain seq x y z
N MET A 1 30.10 5.43 0.35
CA MET A 1 28.74 5.02 0.77
C MET A 1 28.85 3.69 1.51
N ASN A 2 28.19 3.51 2.64
CA ASN A 2 28.23 2.26 3.42
C ASN A 2 27.22 1.25 2.83
N THR A 3 27.64 0.45 1.85
CA THR A 3 26.78 -0.53 1.15
C THR A 3 26.06 -1.48 2.11
N ARG A 4 26.69 -1.85 3.23
CA ARG A 4 26.07 -2.71 4.26
C ARG A 4 24.85 -2.04 4.89
N ALA A 5 24.93 -0.75 5.22
CA ALA A 5 23.82 -0.02 5.81
C ALA A 5 22.61 0.07 4.86
N TYR A 6 22.85 0.31 3.57
CA TYR A 6 21.81 0.34 2.55
C TYR A 6 21.16 -1.04 2.36
N GLY A 7 21.96 -2.12 2.33
CA GLY A 7 21.44 -3.47 2.24
C GLY A 7 20.56 -3.85 3.43
N VAL A 8 20.98 -3.51 4.64
CA VAL A 8 20.17 -3.74 5.87
C VAL A 8 18.88 -2.93 5.84
N ALA A 9 18.93 -1.66 5.43
CA ALA A 9 17.74 -0.82 5.33
C ALA A 9 16.75 -1.32 4.27
N ALA A 10 17.24 -1.75 3.10
CA ALA A 10 16.42 -2.34 2.06
C ALA A 10 15.72 -3.62 2.55
N LEU A 11 16.46 -4.50 3.24
CA LEU A 11 15.89 -5.73 3.82
C LEU A 11 14.86 -5.42 4.91
N ALA A 12 15.16 -4.47 5.81
CA ALA A 12 14.22 -4.05 6.84
C ALA A 12 12.92 -3.48 6.24
N GLY A 13 13.03 -2.66 5.19
CA GLY A 13 11.89 -2.13 4.45
C GLY A 13 11.11 -3.21 3.72
N PHE A 14 11.77 -4.20 3.11
CA PHE A 14 11.11 -5.32 2.46
C PHE A 14 10.29 -6.16 3.46
N VAL A 15 10.90 -6.54 4.59
CA VAL A 15 10.20 -7.28 5.66
C VAL A 15 9.06 -6.45 6.24
N GLY A 16 9.32 -5.18 6.57
CA GLY A 16 8.33 -4.27 7.12
C GLY A 16 7.14 -4.03 6.17
N GLY A 17 7.39 -3.91 4.87
CA GLY A 17 6.35 -3.76 3.86
C GLY A 17 5.48 -4.99 3.70
N ASN A 18 6.06 -6.20 3.74
CA ASN A 18 5.29 -7.44 3.75
C ASN A 18 4.37 -7.52 4.98
N VAL A 19 4.90 -7.23 6.18
CA VAL A 19 4.11 -7.23 7.42
C VAL A 19 3.02 -6.15 7.38
N SER A 20 3.35 -4.94 6.92
CA SER A 20 2.40 -3.84 6.77
C SER A 20 1.26 -4.17 5.80
N SER A 21 1.54 -4.89 4.71
CA SER A 21 0.51 -5.36 3.79
C SER A 21 -0.51 -6.28 4.46
N PHE A 22 -0.08 -7.17 5.35
CA PHE A 22 -1.01 -8.02 6.09
C PHE A 22 -1.88 -7.23 7.06
N ILE A 23 -1.32 -6.20 7.71
CA ILE A 23 -2.10 -5.26 8.54
C ILE A 23 -3.11 -4.50 7.67
N LYS A 24 -2.70 -4.03 6.49
CA LYS A 24 -3.59 -3.35 5.55
C LYS A 24 -4.77 -4.23 5.17
N TRP A 25 -4.54 -5.48 4.78
CA TRP A 25 -5.63 -6.41 4.46
C TRP A 25 -6.51 -6.72 5.66
N GLY A 26 -5.89 -7.01 6.81
CA GLY A 26 -6.60 -7.33 8.04
C GLY A 26 -7.45 -6.18 8.57
N THR A 27 -7.13 -4.94 8.20
CA THR A 27 -7.94 -3.76 8.54
C THR A 27 -8.95 -3.42 7.45
N GLU A 28 -8.58 -3.57 6.18
CA GLU A 28 -9.40 -3.14 5.05
C GLU A 28 -10.67 -3.98 4.83
N ILE A 29 -10.60 -5.29 5.08
CA ILE A 29 -11.76 -6.17 4.95
C ILE A 29 -12.83 -5.83 6.02
N PRO A 30 -12.46 -5.69 7.32
CA PRO A 30 -13.45 -5.35 8.35
C PRO A 30 -13.77 -3.86 8.49
N PHE A 31 -12.87 -2.94 8.11
CA PHE A 31 -13.02 -1.51 8.42
C PHE A 31 -12.68 -0.54 7.26
N PRO A 32 -13.59 0.42 6.96
CA PRO A 32 -15.00 0.42 7.36
C PRO A 32 -15.73 -0.78 6.72
N PRO A 33 -16.79 -1.32 7.36
CA PRO A 33 -17.59 -2.38 6.76
C PRO A 33 -18.00 -2.00 5.34
N ARG A 34 -17.66 -2.85 4.36
CA ARG A 34 -17.99 -2.61 2.96
C ARG A 34 -19.25 -3.38 2.58
N THR A 35 -20.17 -2.68 1.93
CA THR A 35 -21.24 -3.32 1.19
C THR A 35 -20.69 -3.87 -0.13
N PRO A 36 -21.29 -4.92 -0.72
CA PRO A 36 -20.79 -5.55 -1.95
C PRO A 36 -20.67 -4.61 -3.17
N ASP A 37 -21.42 -3.51 -3.16
CA ASP A 37 -21.50 -2.50 -4.23
C ASP A 37 -20.47 -1.37 -4.09
N ARG A 38 -19.70 -1.32 -3.00
CA ARG A 38 -18.67 -0.29 -2.81
C ARG A 38 -17.34 -0.74 -3.42
N PRO A 39 -16.90 -0.14 -4.55
CA PRO A 39 -15.62 -0.50 -5.15
C PRO A 39 -14.46 -0.08 -4.26
N VAL A 40 -13.36 -0.82 -4.37
CA VAL A 40 -12.14 -0.57 -3.59
C VAL A 40 -11.15 0.23 -4.44
N PRO A 41 -10.40 1.19 -3.88
CA PRO A 41 -9.58 2.09 -4.70
C PRO A 41 -8.57 1.42 -5.63
N PRO A 42 -7.91 0.30 -5.27
CA PRO A 42 -7.07 -0.40 -6.21
C PRO A 42 -7.79 -0.98 -7.43
N VAL A 43 -9.05 -1.38 -7.28
CA VAL A 43 -9.86 -1.92 -8.40
C VAL A 43 -10.17 -0.78 -9.37
N GLU A 44 -10.69 0.34 -8.87
CA GLU A 44 -10.95 1.55 -9.69
C GLU A 44 -9.68 2.06 -10.38
N MET A 45 -8.55 2.07 -9.65
CA MET A 45 -7.26 2.43 -10.22
C MET A 45 -6.89 1.53 -11.39
N LEU A 46 -6.94 0.20 -11.19
CA LEU A 46 -6.59 -0.76 -12.25
C LEU A 46 -7.52 -0.60 -13.47
N ASP A 47 -8.83 -0.49 -13.25
CA ASP A 47 -9.80 -0.33 -14.33
C ASP A 47 -9.57 0.98 -15.11
N SER A 48 -9.26 2.09 -14.42
CA SER A 48 -8.93 3.37 -15.06
C SER A 48 -7.64 3.33 -15.88
N LEU A 49 -6.72 2.43 -15.52
CA LEU A 49 -5.47 2.17 -16.25
C LEU A 49 -5.67 1.17 -17.39
N GLY A 50 -6.91 0.73 -17.65
CA GLY A 50 -7.26 -0.22 -18.70
C GLY A 50 -7.00 -1.69 -18.34
N ILE A 51 -6.73 -1.99 -17.07
CA ILE A 51 -6.54 -3.36 -16.56
C ILE A 51 -7.86 -3.83 -15.97
N ASN A 52 -8.52 -4.80 -16.60
CA ASN A 52 -9.78 -5.37 -16.11
C ASN A 52 -9.58 -6.08 -14.77
N ALA A 53 -9.86 -5.38 -13.67
CA ALA A 53 -9.66 -5.88 -12.33
C ALA A 53 -10.63 -7.00 -11.96
N GLN A 54 -11.78 -7.10 -12.64
CA GLN A 54 -12.77 -8.16 -12.42
C GLN A 54 -12.24 -9.54 -12.88
N GLN A 55 -11.33 -9.56 -13.85
CA GLN A 55 -10.63 -10.77 -14.30
C GLN A 55 -9.46 -11.16 -13.38
N LEU A 56 -9.04 -10.27 -12.47
CA LEU A 56 -7.96 -10.55 -11.52
C LEU A 56 -8.52 -11.16 -10.22
N THR A 57 -9.31 -12.22 -10.37
CA THR A 57 -10.00 -12.88 -9.26
C THR A 57 -9.77 -14.38 -9.25
N TYR A 58 -9.86 -15.00 -8.06
CA TYR A 58 -9.90 -16.44 -7.87
C TYR A 58 -10.85 -16.79 -6.71
N VAL A 59 -11.32 -18.04 -6.67
CA VAL A 59 -12.17 -18.52 -5.57
C VAL A 59 -11.31 -19.30 -4.58
N TYR A 60 -11.38 -18.93 -3.30
CA TYR A 60 -10.70 -19.62 -2.21
C TYR A 60 -11.62 -19.75 -1.01
N SER A 61 -11.83 -20.99 -0.55
CA SER A 61 -12.77 -21.28 0.54
C SER A 61 -14.15 -20.65 0.32
N GLU A 62 -14.69 -20.77 -0.90
CA GLU A 62 -15.97 -20.18 -1.34
C GLU A 62 -16.01 -18.63 -1.38
N HIS A 63 -14.91 -17.96 -1.07
CA HIS A 63 -14.79 -16.51 -1.19
C HIS A 63 -14.15 -16.12 -2.53
N VAL A 64 -14.72 -15.14 -3.22
CA VAL A 64 -14.09 -14.49 -4.36
C VAL A 64 -13.02 -13.52 -3.86
N VAL A 65 -11.77 -13.76 -4.23
CA VAL A 65 -10.62 -12.95 -3.84
C VAL A 65 -10.10 -12.22 -5.07
N ASN A 66 -10.04 -10.88 -5.00
CA ASN A 66 -9.43 -10.07 -6.04
C ASN A 66 -7.91 -9.95 -5.79
N TYR A 67 -7.12 -10.78 -6.47
CA TYR A 67 -5.66 -10.78 -6.31
C TYR A 67 -5.01 -9.53 -6.94
N GLY A 68 -5.66 -8.86 -7.89
CA GLY A 68 -5.17 -7.62 -8.49
C GLY A 68 -5.09 -6.49 -7.47
N SER A 69 -6.19 -6.22 -6.76
CA SER A 69 -6.25 -5.25 -5.66
C SER A 69 -5.25 -5.57 -4.55
N ALA A 70 -5.21 -6.85 -4.18
CA ALA A 70 -4.26 -7.44 -3.26
C ALA A 70 -2.79 -7.13 -3.62
N LEU A 71 -2.39 -7.34 -4.89
CA LEU A 71 -1.05 -7.06 -5.38
C LEU A 71 -0.71 -5.58 -5.36
N VAL A 72 -1.67 -4.70 -5.69
CA VAL A 72 -1.47 -3.25 -5.61
C VAL A 72 -1.15 -2.84 -4.17
N HIS A 73 -1.93 -3.26 -3.19
CA HIS A 73 -1.66 -2.93 -1.79
C HIS A 73 -0.35 -3.53 -1.28
N HIS A 74 -0.04 -4.76 -1.68
CA HIS A 74 1.19 -5.42 -1.27
C HIS A 74 2.43 -4.73 -1.85
N GLY A 75 2.42 -4.46 -3.16
CA GLY A 75 3.48 -3.74 -3.86
C GLY A 75 3.67 -2.32 -3.34
N PHE A 76 2.57 -1.59 -3.09
CA PHE A 76 2.60 -0.27 -2.47
C PHE A 76 3.31 -0.30 -1.11
N SER A 77 2.94 -1.26 -0.26
CA SER A 77 3.49 -1.40 1.10
C SER A 77 4.99 -1.69 1.07
N ILE A 78 5.44 -2.62 0.21
CA ILE A 78 6.86 -2.97 0.04
C ILE A 78 7.64 -1.76 -0.51
N PHE A 79 7.16 -1.16 -1.59
CA PHE A 79 7.84 -0.03 -2.22
C PHE A 79 8.06 1.12 -1.25
N PHE A 80 7.00 1.58 -0.57
CA PHE A 80 7.11 2.73 0.33
C PHE A 80 7.84 2.42 1.63
N ALA A 81 7.78 1.19 2.15
CA ALA A 81 8.58 0.78 3.30
C ALA A 81 10.07 0.74 2.96
N MET A 82 10.44 0.16 1.82
CA MET A 82 11.84 0.18 1.33
C MET A 82 12.32 1.60 1.06
N PHE A 83 11.50 2.40 0.38
CA PHE A 83 11.81 3.81 0.14
C PHE A 83 12.05 4.57 1.44
N TYR A 84 11.17 4.42 2.43
CA TYR A 84 11.31 5.07 3.74
C TYR A 84 12.59 4.67 4.47
N CYS A 85 12.88 3.37 4.57
CA CYS A 85 14.09 2.89 5.25
C CYS A 85 15.37 3.41 4.57
N LEU A 86 15.39 3.47 3.24
CA LEU A 86 16.52 4.05 2.49
C LEU A 86 16.59 5.57 2.63
N LEU A 87 15.45 6.26 2.65
CA LEU A 87 15.35 7.71 2.78
C LEU A 87 15.90 8.19 4.13
N VAL A 88 15.59 7.48 5.22
CA VAL A 88 16.06 7.82 6.57
C VAL A 88 17.58 7.76 6.68
N LEU A 89 18.25 6.87 5.94
CA LEU A 89 19.73 6.83 5.91
C LEU A 89 20.33 8.12 5.35
N ARG A 90 19.66 8.76 4.39
CA ARG A 90 20.14 9.99 3.76
C ARG A 90 19.65 11.23 4.50
N TYR A 91 18.42 11.21 4.99
CA TYR A 91 17.74 12.31 5.63
C TYR A 91 17.14 11.87 6.97
N PRO A 92 17.95 11.77 8.05
CA PRO A 92 17.48 11.26 9.34
C PRO A 92 16.26 11.99 9.92
N ARG A 93 16.05 13.26 9.52
CA ARG A 93 14.87 14.06 9.90
C ARG A 93 13.54 13.44 9.44
N THR A 94 13.55 12.58 8.41
CA THR A 94 12.32 11.90 7.95
C THR A 94 11.86 10.82 8.93
N ALA A 95 12.69 10.42 9.89
CA ALA A 95 12.30 9.55 11.01
C ALA A 95 11.51 10.30 12.11
N LEU A 96 11.00 11.52 11.81
CA LEU A 96 10.16 12.31 12.70
C LEU A 96 9.05 11.44 13.32
N TRP A 97 8.96 11.47 14.64
CA TRP A 97 8.01 10.67 15.43
C TRP A 97 8.02 9.18 15.04
N GLN A 98 9.22 8.62 14.91
CA GLN A 98 9.44 7.21 14.55
C GLN A 98 8.84 6.81 13.20
N GLY A 99 8.65 7.78 12.29
CA GLY A 99 8.07 7.55 10.96
C GLY A 99 6.59 7.86 10.86
N LEU A 100 5.93 8.26 11.96
CA LEU A 100 4.54 8.74 11.92
C LEU A 100 4.38 9.91 10.94
N GLY A 101 5.33 10.84 10.93
CA GLY A 101 5.29 11.98 9.99
C GLY A 101 5.30 11.54 8.52
N PHE A 102 6.12 10.52 8.19
CA PHE A 102 6.14 9.94 6.85
C PHE A 102 4.83 9.23 6.51
N GLY A 103 4.29 8.45 7.45
CA GLY A 103 3.00 7.78 7.29
C GLY A 103 1.86 8.76 7.03
N LEU A 104 1.78 9.85 7.81
CA LEU A 104 0.77 10.90 7.60
C LEU A 104 0.92 11.59 6.24
N LEU A 105 2.15 11.87 5.81
CA LEU A 105 2.42 12.45 4.50
C LEU A 105 1.91 11.53 3.39
N MET A 106 2.18 10.22 3.48
CA MET A 106 1.65 9.23 2.53
C MET A 106 0.12 9.16 2.56
N THR A 107 -0.50 9.13 3.75
CA THR A 107 -1.95 9.11 3.88
C THR A 107 -2.59 10.34 3.24
N LEU A 108 -2.11 11.54 3.55
CA LEU A 108 -2.63 12.77 2.96
C LEU A 108 -2.37 12.85 1.46
N GLY A 109 -1.18 12.47 0.99
CA GLY A 109 -0.84 12.47 -0.42
C GLY A 109 -1.70 11.51 -1.23
N PHE A 110 -1.85 10.26 -0.78
CA PHE A 110 -2.63 9.27 -1.52
C PHE A 110 -4.13 9.44 -1.32
N HIS A 111 -4.61 9.46 -0.08
CA HIS A 111 -6.05 9.49 0.20
C HIS A 111 -6.64 10.90 0.11
N GLY A 112 -5.86 11.93 0.44
CA GLY A 112 -6.33 13.31 0.39
C GLY A 112 -6.17 14.00 -0.97
N VAL A 113 -5.25 13.52 -1.83
CA VAL A 113 -4.94 14.19 -3.11
C VAL A 113 -5.06 13.24 -4.29
N ILE A 114 -4.28 12.16 -4.35
CA ILE A 114 -4.17 11.31 -5.55
C ILE A 114 -5.49 10.58 -5.82
N LEU A 115 -6.03 9.82 -4.86
CA LEU A 115 -7.25 9.04 -5.09
C LEU A 115 -8.44 9.94 -5.51
N PRO A 116 -8.70 11.10 -4.86
CA PRO A 116 -9.76 12.01 -5.31
C PRO A 116 -9.47 12.63 -6.69
N ALA A 117 -8.22 13.01 -6.97
CA ALA A 117 -7.86 13.65 -8.24
C ALA A 117 -8.07 12.72 -9.46
N PHE A 118 -7.96 11.41 -9.26
CA PHE A 118 -8.22 10.41 -10.29
C PHE A 118 -9.59 9.73 -10.18
N HIS A 119 -10.44 10.16 -9.26
CA HIS A 119 -11.76 9.56 -8.99
C HIS A 119 -11.71 8.06 -8.63
N TRP A 120 -10.61 7.59 -8.02
CA TRP A 120 -10.43 6.19 -7.60
C TRP A 120 -10.98 5.90 -6.21
N ALA A 121 -11.39 6.92 -5.46
CA ALA A 121 -12.11 6.76 -4.21
C ALA A 121 -13.35 7.65 -4.23
N PRO A 122 -14.48 7.19 -3.66
CA PRO A 122 -15.66 8.02 -3.45
C PRO A 122 -15.39 9.16 -2.48
#